data_AF-A0AA37SCB3-F1
#
_entry.id   AF-A0AA37SCB3-F1
#
_cell.length_a   1.000
_cell.length_b   1.000
_cell.length_c   1.000
_cell.angle_alpha   90.00
_cell.angle_beta   90.00
_cell.angle_gamma   90.00
#
_symmetry.space_group_name_H-M   'P 1'
#
loop_
_entity.id
_entity.type
_entity.pdbx_description
1 polymer ?
#
loop_
_entity_poly.entity_id
_entity_poly.type
_entity_poly.pdbx_seq_one_letter_code
_entity_poly.pdbx_strand_id
1 'polypeptide(L)'
;MNTPNIIVHETTWQSGQTELKKLRSVVAFQKGIPVSRAFDVYDNKSIHFIAYNEEHRAVGCCRLMDNGRISRPQVLIEYQMKGIENKLIEHIVKYAKTKTSFDELSILEDVRIAPYYVHFGFQSEGAPISEYGLPAQMMKYKIVREDRQHSSSSPIYDGNIMQNIDQIKGFNDKESYLEALIQIAEHCTRTIKIYSPTLPADIFSDARLLNIFSHHCRRSRFTEIKVLVINEKDMVSCTHGLRSLYEKIPSSISIRKLVPTDDEIDYREYMISDDGHMTIRARTRSIQGELSSNRAEIAKQITIFDDFWQRSRTIADLRLTTY
;
A
#
# COMPACT_ATOMS: atom_id res chain seq x y z
N MET A 1 -35.06 19.83 2.73
CA MET A 1 -34.21 21.03 2.90
C MET A 1 -33.17 21.01 1.79
N ASN A 2 -32.95 22.13 1.09
CA ASN A 2 -31.93 22.19 0.03
C ASN A 2 -30.56 21.93 0.66
N THR A 3 -29.91 20.84 0.23
CA THR A 3 -28.51 20.58 0.59
C THR A 3 -27.67 21.72 0.01
N PRO A 4 -26.91 22.47 0.82
CA PRO A 4 -26.05 23.54 0.28
C PRO A 4 -25.13 22.94 -0.79
N ASN A 5 -24.82 23.73 -1.82
CA ASN A 5 -23.82 23.30 -2.79
C ASN A 5 -22.49 23.23 -2.05
N ILE A 6 -21.93 22.02 -2.01
CA ILE A 6 -20.75 21.68 -1.21
C ILE A 6 -19.82 20.94 -2.13
N ILE A 7 -18.60 21.45 -2.23
CA ILE A 7 -17.52 20.85 -3.01
C ILE A 7 -16.51 20.27 -2.03
N VAL A 8 -16.18 19.00 -2.22
CA VAL A 8 -15.15 18.32 -1.42
C VAL A 8 -13.84 18.36 -2.20
N HIS A 9 -12.77 18.82 -1.55
CA HIS A 9 -11.43 18.91 -2.12
C HIS A 9 -10.46 18.02 -1.34
N GLU A 10 -9.71 17.19 -2.05
CA GLU A 10 -8.60 16.38 -1.53
C GLU A 10 -7.35 17.25 -1.37
N THR A 11 -6.64 17.14 -0.25
CA THR A 11 -5.39 17.88 -0.02
C THR A 11 -4.43 17.11 0.89
N THR A 12 -3.17 17.51 0.85
CA THR A 12 -2.16 17.10 1.84
C THR A 12 -2.17 18.08 3.01
N TRP A 13 -1.54 17.69 4.12
CA TRP A 13 -1.36 18.64 5.21
C TRP A 13 -0.53 19.86 4.79
N GLN A 14 0.54 19.66 4.02
CA GLN A 14 1.43 20.73 3.59
C GLN A 14 0.68 21.80 2.80
N SER A 15 -0.21 21.38 1.90
CA SER A 15 -1.00 22.27 1.06
C SER A 15 -2.25 22.83 1.75
N GLY A 16 -2.90 22.06 2.65
CA GLY A 16 -4.18 22.44 3.27
C GLY A 16 -4.12 22.82 4.75
N GLN A 17 -2.94 22.88 5.37
CA GLN A 17 -2.81 23.09 6.82
C GLN A 17 -3.45 24.39 7.31
N THR A 18 -3.48 25.46 6.52
CA THR A 18 -4.03 26.75 6.94
C THR A 18 -5.53 26.63 7.20
N GLU A 19 -6.26 26.09 6.22
CA GLU A 19 -7.70 25.87 6.30
C GLU A 19 -8.04 24.78 7.32
N LEU A 20 -7.31 23.67 7.33
CA LEU A 20 -7.51 22.58 8.29
C LEU A 20 -7.30 23.04 9.73
N LYS A 21 -6.25 23.84 9.99
CA LYS A 21 -6.00 24.40 11.33
C LYS A 21 -7.12 25.33 11.76
N LYS A 22 -7.55 26.24 10.88
CA LYS A 22 -8.66 27.17 11.18
C LYS A 22 -9.94 26.41 11.50
N LEU A 23 -10.36 25.50 10.62
CA LEU A 23 -11.59 24.73 10.77
C LEU A 23 -11.56 23.85 12.03
N ARG A 24 -10.52 23.02 12.19
CA ARG A 24 -10.43 22.06 13.32
C ARG A 24 -10.30 22.76 14.67
N SER A 25 -9.66 23.94 14.72
CA SER A 25 -9.61 24.74 15.96
C SER A 25 -10.98 25.30 16.34
N VAL A 26 -11.76 25.77 15.36
CA VAL A 26 -13.14 26.25 15.61
C VAL A 26 -14.03 25.10 16.06
N VAL A 27 -13.98 23.94 15.41
CA VAL A 27 -14.79 22.79 15.81
C VAL A 27 -14.36 22.28 17.21
N ALA A 28 -13.06 22.28 17.52
CA ALA A 28 -12.58 21.93 18.86
C ALA A 28 -13.14 22.86 19.93
N PHE A 29 -13.11 24.18 19.68
CA PHE A 29 -13.72 25.16 20.55
C PHE A 29 -15.24 24.95 20.70
N GLN A 30 -15.96 24.73 19.60
CA GLN A 30 -17.40 24.44 19.58
C GLN A 30 -17.78 23.19 20.39
N LYS A 31 -16.89 22.17 20.42
CA LYS A 31 -17.07 20.93 21.19
C LYS A 31 -16.56 21.01 22.63
N GLY A 32 -16.01 22.15 23.06
CA GLY A 32 -15.42 22.32 24.38
C GLY A 32 -14.19 21.46 24.63
N ILE A 33 -13.47 21.05 23.58
CA ILE A 33 -12.24 20.25 23.69
C ILE A 33 -11.00 21.14 23.45
N PRO A 34 -9.86 20.86 24.12
CA PRO A 34 -8.63 21.60 23.88
C PRO A 34 -8.21 21.56 22.40
N VAL A 35 -7.86 22.71 21.83
CA VAL A 35 -7.39 22.83 20.43
C VAL A 35 -6.18 21.95 20.15
N SER A 36 -5.33 21.69 21.15
CA SER A 36 -4.19 20.76 21.02
C SER A 36 -4.60 19.33 20.66
N ARG A 37 -5.79 18.87 21.08
CA ARG A 37 -6.34 17.55 20.69
C ARG A 37 -6.88 17.53 19.26
N ALA A 38 -7.05 18.70 18.66
CA ALA A 38 -7.52 18.80 17.30
C ALA A 38 -6.46 18.41 16.29
N PHE A 39 -5.19 18.22 16.67
CA PHE A 39 -4.05 17.92 15.80
C PHE A 39 -3.17 16.81 16.37
N ASP A 40 -2.53 16.04 15.51
CA ASP A 40 -1.60 14.98 15.91
C ASP A 40 -0.52 14.72 14.84
N VAL A 41 0.42 13.81 15.16
CA VAL A 41 1.55 13.47 14.28
C VAL A 41 1.14 12.81 12.95
N TYR A 42 -0.07 12.25 12.86
CA TYR A 42 -0.58 11.60 11.66
C TYR A 42 -1.09 12.60 10.63
N ASP A 43 -1.32 13.86 11.01
CA ASP A 43 -1.78 14.90 10.09
C ASP A 43 -0.83 15.03 8.88
N ASN A 44 0.48 15.06 9.12
CA ASN A 44 1.49 15.18 8.05
C ASN A 44 1.56 14.01 7.07
N LYS A 45 0.95 12.87 7.40
CA LYS A 45 1.10 11.61 6.64
C LYS A 45 -0.22 11.09 6.06
N SER A 46 -1.29 11.85 6.26
CA SER A 46 -2.65 11.47 5.87
C SER A 46 -3.14 12.32 4.72
N ILE A 47 -4.16 11.82 4.04
CA ILE A 47 -4.91 12.55 3.03
C ILE A 47 -6.06 13.25 3.74
N HIS A 48 -6.29 14.51 3.41
CA HIS A 48 -7.34 15.32 4.03
C HIS A 48 -8.37 15.68 2.99
N PHE A 49 -9.63 15.73 3.41
CA PHE A 49 -10.76 16.13 2.60
C PHE A 49 -11.39 17.34 3.26
N ILE A 50 -11.56 18.43 2.53
CA ILE A 50 -12.16 19.67 3.02
C ILE A 50 -13.45 19.94 2.22
N ALA A 51 -14.55 20.16 2.93
CA ALA A 51 -15.82 20.56 2.36
C ALA A 51 -15.93 22.09 2.36
N TYR A 52 -16.13 22.67 1.18
CA TYR A 52 -16.33 24.10 0.97
C TYR A 52 -17.78 24.39 0.60
N ASN A 53 -18.35 25.46 1.15
CA ASN A 53 -19.64 25.99 0.72
C ASN A 53 -19.51 26.89 -0.53
N GLU A 54 -20.63 27.45 -0.99
CA GLU A 54 -20.70 28.36 -2.16
C GLU A 54 -19.84 29.62 -2.03
N GLU A 55 -19.55 30.06 -0.81
CA GLU A 55 -18.71 31.21 -0.51
C GLU A 55 -17.22 30.84 -0.37
N HIS A 56 -16.83 29.61 -0.75
CA HIS A 56 -15.49 29.05 -0.56
C HIS A 56 -15.02 29.02 0.91
N ARG A 57 -15.94 29.00 1.86
CA ARG A 57 -15.63 28.78 3.28
C ARG A 57 -15.54 27.28 3.56
N ALA A 58 -14.44 26.86 4.18
CA ALA A 58 -14.31 25.50 4.73
C ALA A 58 -15.31 25.31 5.88
N VAL A 59 -16.21 24.33 5.74
CA VAL A 59 -17.31 24.07 6.69
C VAL A 59 -17.27 22.66 7.28
N GLY A 60 -16.46 21.77 6.71
CA GLY A 60 -16.21 20.45 7.26
C GLY A 60 -14.92 19.84 6.73
N CYS A 61 -14.39 18.85 7.43
CA CYS A 61 -13.23 18.09 6.99
C CYS A 61 -13.27 16.65 7.49
N CYS A 62 -12.46 15.83 6.87
CA CYS A 62 -12.19 14.46 7.29
C CYS A 62 -10.76 14.07 6.88
N ARG A 63 -10.18 13.10 7.57
CA ARG A 63 -8.82 12.63 7.35
C ARG A 63 -8.84 11.13 7.06
N LEU A 64 -8.28 10.73 5.93
CA LEU A 64 -8.03 9.34 5.57
C LEU A 64 -6.55 9.02 5.82
N MET A 65 -6.32 8.13 6.76
CA MET A 65 -4.99 7.60 7.06
C MET A 65 -4.59 6.55 6.01
N ASP A 66 -3.30 6.29 5.90
CA ASP A 66 -2.71 5.32 4.97
C ASP A 66 -3.23 3.89 5.15
N ASN A 67 -3.57 3.50 6.37
CA ASN A 67 -4.17 2.21 6.70
C ASN A 67 -5.69 2.13 6.47
N GLY A 68 -6.27 3.08 5.74
CA GLY A 68 -7.71 3.13 5.49
C GLY A 68 -8.54 3.64 6.67
N ARG A 69 -7.92 4.05 7.79
CA ARG A 69 -8.66 4.63 8.91
C ARG A 69 -9.11 6.05 8.57
N ILE A 70 -10.42 6.22 8.51
CA ILE A 70 -11.09 7.50 8.52
C ILE A 70 -11.03 8.05 9.95
N SER A 71 -10.68 9.32 10.07
CA SER A 71 -10.56 10.01 11.35
C SER A 71 -10.87 11.49 11.17
N ARG A 72 -11.12 12.18 12.30
CA ARG A 72 -11.45 13.61 12.31
C ARG A 72 -12.62 13.98 11.38
N PRO A 73 -13.75 13.23 11.32
CA PRO A 73 -14.97 13.77 10.73
C PRO A 73 -15.41 14.96 11.59
N GLN A 74 -15.26 16.18 11.07
CA GLN A 74 -15.54 17.40 11.80
C GLN A 74 -16.31 18.35 10.89
N VAL A 75 -17.52 18.72 11.29
CA VAL A 75 -18.36 19.72 10.63
C VAL A 75 -18.69 20.81 11.64
N LEU A 76 -18.61 22.07 11.22
CA LEU A 76 -19.03 23.22 12.02
C LEU A 76 -20.49 23.03 12.49
N ILE A 77 -20.79 23.35 13.75
CA ILE A 77 -22.13 23.11 14.34
C ILE A 77 -23.25 23.71 13.48
N GLU A 78 -23.07 24.93 12.96
CA GLU A 78 -24.07 25.61 12.13
C GLU A 78 -24.29 24.95 10.75
N TYR A 79 -23.47 23.96 10.41
CA TYR A 79 -23.49 23.17 9.18
C TYR A 79 -23.79 21.68 9.42
N GLN A 80 -23.97 21.24 10.66
CA GLN A 80 -24.38 19.87 10.99
C GLN A 80 -25.81 19.58 10.51
N MET A 81 -26.12 18.30 10.32
CA MET A 81 -27.42 17.83 9.79
C MET A 81 -27.79 18.35 8.39
N LYS A 82 -26.86 19.00 7.68
CA LYS A 82 -27.04 19.47 6.29
C LYS A 82 -26.41 18.54 5.25
N GLY A 83 -26.10 17.30 5.63
CA GLY A 83 -25.51 16.28 4.74
C GLY A 83 -24.03 16.52 4.35
N ILE A 84 -23.32 17.43 5.02
CA ILE A 84 -21.91 17.71 4.72
C ILE A 84 -21.02 16.52 5.08
N GLU A 85 -21.27 15.89 6.22
CA GLU A 85 -20.55 14.69 6.61
C GLU A 85 -20.81 13.53 5.64
N ASN A 86 -22.06 13.36 5.17
CA ASN A 86 -22.39 12.39 4.12
C ASN A 86 -21.52 12.60 2.88
N LYS A 87 -21.45 13.83 2.37
CA LYS A 87 -20.62 14.16 1.20
C LYS A 87 -19.15 13.87 1.43
N LEU A 88 -18.63 14.13 2.63
CA LEU A 88 -17.23 13.82 2.99
C LEU A 88 -16.98 12.30 2.98
N ILE A 89 -17.83 11.52 3.66
CA ILE A 89 -17.67 10.06 3.76
C ILE A 89 -17.89 9.40 2.40
N GLU A 90 -18.90 9.79 1.63
CA GLU A 90 -19.14 9.30 0.26
C GLU A 90 -17.95 9.61 -0.65
N HIS A 91 -17.37 10.81 -0.56
CA HIS A 91 -16.21 11.17 -1.34
C HIS A 91 -14.99 10.34 -0.92
N ILE A 92 -14.80 10.08 0.38
CA ILE A 92 -13.75 9.18 0.87
C ILE A 92 -13.97 7.75 0.39
N VAL A 93 -15.18 7.22 0.46
CA VAL A 93 -15.48 5.87 -0.04
C VAL A 93 -15.23 5.78 -1.55
N LYS A 94 -15.66 6.78 -2.32
CA LYS A 94 -15.41 6.86 -3.76
C LYS A 94 -13.91 6.98 -4.05
N TYR A 95 -13.22 7.85 -3.33
CA TYR A 95 -11.77 8.01 -3.40
C TYR A 95 -11.07 6.68 -3.11
N ALA A 96 -11.42 6.03 -2.01
CA ALA A 96 -10.83 4.77 -1.62
C ALA A 96 -11.19 3.61 -2.55
N LYS A 97 -12.33 3.68 -3.25
CA LYS A 97 -12.65 2.75 -4.34
C LYS A 97 -11.77 2.96 -5.58
N THR A 98 -11.41 4.21 -5.90
CA THR A 98 -10.51 4.53 -7.02
C THR A 98 -9.04 4.34 -6.68
N LYS A 99 -8.69 4.31 -5.38
CA LYS A 99 -7.36 3.98 -4.89
C LYS A 99 -7.30 2.51 -4.55
N THR A 100 -6.25 1.86 -4.99
CA THR A 100 -6.09 0.44 -4.74
C THR A 100 -5.34 0.13 -3.44
N SER A 101 -4.83 1.17 -2.76
CA SER A 101 -4.20 1.13 -1.44
C SER A 101 -5.15 0.84 -0.27
N PHE A 102 -6.45 0.71 -0.51
CA PHE A 102 -7.44 0.46 0.54
C PHE A 102 -8.27 -0.77 0.16
N ASP A 103 -8.17 -1.85 0.92
CA ASP A 103 -9.07 -3.01 0.78
C ASP A 103 -10.27 -2.90 1.73
N GLU A 104 -10.09 -2.14 2.79
CA GLU A 104 -11.11 -1.76 3.73
C GLU A 104 -10.90 -0.31 4.18
N LEU A 105 -12.00 0.33 4.57
CA LEU A 105 -11.96 1.54 5.36
C LEU A 105 -12.37 1.19 6.78
N SER A 106 -11.80 1.89 7.76
CA SER A 106 -12.21 1.75 9.15
C SER A 106 -12.51 3.11 9.76
N ILE A 107 -13.41 3.15 10.71
CA ILE A 107 -13.60 4.30 11.58
C ILE A 107 -13.91 3.82 12.99
N LEU A 108 -13.24 4.43 13.96
CA LEU A 108 -13.54 4.22 15.37
C LEU A 108 -14.36 5.43 15.82
N GLU A 109 -15.57 5.17 16.33
CA GLU A 109 -16.53 6.22 16.64
C GLU A 109 -17.31 5.90 17.92
N ASP A 110 -17.81 6.91 18.61
CA ASP A 110 -18.70 6.76 19.77
C ASP A 110 -19.83 5.77 19.45
N VAL A 111 -20.09 4.81 20.34
CA VAL A 111 -21.12 3.76 20.14
C VAL A 111 -22.50 4.32 19.82
N ARG A 112 -22.82 5.54 20.26
CA ARG A 112 -24.10 6.22 19.98
C ARG A 112 -24.17 6.77 18.56
N ILE A 113 -23.02 7.09 17.96
CA ILE A 113 -22.88 7.64 16.61
C ILE A 113 -22.58 6.54 15.61
N ALA A 114 -21.84 5.48 15.98
CA ALA A 114 -21.45 4.38 15.10
C ALA A 114 -22.57 3.82 14.17
N PRO A 115 -23.84 3.64 14.62
CA PRO A 115 -24.92 3.19 13.74
C PRO A 115 -25.18 4.09 12.51
N TYR A 116 -24.84 5.37 12.56
CA TYR A 116 -24.93 6.29 11.42
C TYR A 116 -24.08 5.81 10.23
N TYR A 117 -22.93 5.20 10.48
CA TYR A 117 -22.01 4.76 9.43
C TYR A 117 -22.52 3.55 8.63
N VAL A 118 -23.53 2.83 9.15
CA VAL A 118 -24.19 1.73 8.44
C VAL A 118 -24.85 2.21 7.14
N HIS A 119 -25.33 3.46 7.10
CA HIS A 119 -25.92 4.04 5.88
C HIS A 119 -24.93 4.13 4.71
N PHE A 120 -23.63 4.25 4.99
CA PHE A 120 -22.58 4.23 3.95
C PHE A 120 -22.09 2.82 3.63
N GLY A 121 -22.62 1.79 4.29
CA GLY A 121 -22.23 0.38 4.12
C GLY A 121 -21.16 -0.11 5.10
N PHE A 122 -20.84 0.64 6.16
CA PHE A 122 -19.94 0.15 7.21
C PHE A 122 -20.65 -0.87 8.11
N GLN A 123 -19.89 -1.78 8.69
CA GLN A 123 -20.34 -2.81 9.64
C GLN A 123 -19.49 -2.78 10.90
N SER A 124 -20.10 -3.07 12.05
CA SER A 124 -19.36 -3.15 13.31
C SER A 124 -18.37 -4.32 13.31
N GLU A 125 -17.14 -4.09 13.75
CA GLU A 125 -16.15 -5.13 13.99
C GLU A 125 -15.85 -5.26 15.49
N GLY A 126 -16.00 -6.47 16.01
CA GLY A 126 -15.67 -6.78 17.41
C GLY A 126 -16.53 -6.04 18.44
N ALA A 127 -16.15 -6.18 19.71
CA ALA A 127 -16.80 -5.50 20.83
C ALA A 127 -16.33 -4.04 20.96
N PRO A 128 -17.16 -3.14 21.53
CA PRO A 128 -16.74 -1.77 21.82
C PRO A 128 -15.47 -1.71 22.68
N ILE A 129 -14.60 -0.75 22.37
CA ILE A 129 -13.36 -0.46 23.11
C ILE A 129 -13.47 0.89 23.81
N SER A 130 -12.66 1.13 24.85
CA SER A 130 -12.62 2.42 25.54
C SER A 130 -11.63 3.37 24.87
N GLU A 131 -12.11 4.43 24.23
CA GLU A 131 -11.29 5.51 23.69
C GLU A 131 -11.51 6.78 24.53
N TYR A 132 -10.46 7.26 25.21
CA TYR A 132 -10.51 8.37 26.17
C TYR A 132 -11.58 8.24 27.28
N GLY A 133 -11.89 7.00 27.68
CA GLY A 133 -12.88 6.71 28.73
C GLY A 133 -14.33 6.69 28.23
N LEU A 134 -14.56 6.83 26.93
CA LEU A 134 -15.86 6.68 26.30
C LEU A 134 -15.90 5.38 25.47
N PRO A 135 -17.05 4.68 25.44
CA PRO A 135 -17.21 3.51 24.61
C PRO A 135 -17.23 3.91 23.13
N ALA A 136 -16.34 3.29 22.34
CA ALA A 136 -16.22 3.48 20.91
C ALA A 136 -16.31 2.15 20.18
N GLN A 137 -17.05 2.11 19.07
CA GLN A 137 -17.21 0.95 18.20
C GLN A 137 -16.32 1.10 16.98
N MET A 138 -15.53 0.05 16.68
CA MET A 138 -14.84 -0.05 15.39
C MET A 138 -15.88 -0.39 14.31
N MET A 139 -15.89 0.40 13.24
CA MET A 139 -16.73 0.21 12.07
C MET A 139 -15.84 0.00 10.85
N LYS A 140 -16.18 -0.95 9.99
CA LYS A 140 -15.42 -1.28 8.78
C LYS A 140 -16.26 -1.30 7.52
N TYR A 141 -15.69 -0.84 6.42
CA TYR A 141 -16.28 -0.90 5.09
C TYR A 141 -15.35 -1.70 4.19
N LYS A 142 -15.81 -2.86 3.72
CA LYS A 142 -15.05 -3.64 2.74
C LYS A 142 -15.18 -2.99 1.37
N ILE A 143 -14.06 -2.66 0.75
CA ILE A 143 -14.07 -2.10 -0.60
C ILE A 143 -14.28 -3.26 -1.58
N VAL A 144 -15.53 -3.44 -1.98
CA VAL A 144 -15.87 -4.32 -3.10
C VAL A 144 -15.67 -3.50 -4.38
N ARG A 145 -14.64 -3.83 -5.13
CA ARG A 145 -14.47 -3.37 -6.51
C ARG A 145 -15.29 -4.31 -7.36
N GLU A 146 -16.17 -3.78 -8.22
CA GLU A 146 -16.85 -4.60 -9.22
C GLU A 146 -15.80 -5.09 -10.20
N ASP A 147 -15.27 -6.29 -9.93
CA ASP A 147 -14.61 -7.06 -10.95
C ASP A 147 -15.64 -7.31 -12.05
N ARG A 148 -15.30 -6.97 -13.30
CA ARG A 148 -15.96 -7.55 -14.46
C ARG A 148 -15.85 -9.06 -14.30
N GLN A 149 -16.95 -9.68 -13.85
CA GLN A 149 -17.21 -11.12 -13.75
C GLN A 149 -15.96 -12.00 -13.67
N HIS A 150 -15.52 -12.37 -12.46
CA HIS A 150 -14.87 -13.67 -12.26
C HIS A 150 -15.62 -14.40 -11.16
N SER A 151 -16.65 -15.13 -11.57
CA SER A 151 -17.33 -16.12 -10.76
C SER A 151 -16.34 -17.18 -10.27
N SER A 152 -16.37 -17.39 -8.96
CA SER A 152 -16.00 -18.60 -8.25
C SER A 152 -16.00 -19.89 -9.08
N SER A 153 -14.83 -20.31 -9.52
CA SER A 153 -14.47 -21.70 -9.81
C SER A 153 -12.98 -21.75 -10.08
N SER A 154 -12.25 -22.60 -9.35
CA SER A 154 -10.84 -22.88 -9.64
C SER A 154 -10.63 -23.21 -11.12
N PRO A 155 -9.70 -22.57 -11.84
CA PRO A 155 -9.24 -23.06 -13.15
C PRO A 155 -7.73 -23.31 -13.10
N ILE A 156 -7.25 -24.55 -13.25
CA ILE A 156 -6.79 -25.09 -14.54
C ILE A 156 -6.13 -23.99 -15.40
N TYR A 157 -4.80 -23.93 -15.31
CA TYR A 157 -3.93 -23.14 -16.17
C TYR A 157 -4.15 -23.53 -17.63
N ASP A 158 -4.78 -22.65 -18.41
CA ASP A 158 -4.80 -22.71 -19.86
C ASP A 158 -3.85 -21.64 -20.41
N GLY A 159 -2.88 -22.07 -21.23
CA GLY A 159 -1.69 -21.33 -21.66
C GLY A 159 -1.92 -20.15 -22.62
N ASN A 160 -2.94 -19.32 -22.39
CA ASN A 160 -3.31 -18.18 -23.24
C ASN A 160 -3.06 -16.79 -22.62
N ILE A 161 -2.38 -16.67 -21.48
CA ILE A 161 -1.86 -15.37 -20.98
C ILE A 161 -0.55 -14.98 -21.71
N MET A 162 -0.30 -15.53 -22.90
CA MET A 162 0.98 -15.41 -23.61
C MET A 162 1.08 -14.18 -24.54
N GLN A 163 0.11 -13.25 -24.52
CA GLN A 163 0.04 -12.19 -25.55
C GLN A 163 -0.04 -10.74 -25.04
N ASN A 164 0.00 -10.45 -23.74
CA ASN A 164 -0.25 -9.07 -23.27
C ASN A 164 0.72 -8.55 -22.20
N ILE A 165 2.01 -8.88 -22.28
CA ILE A 165 3.04 -8.21 -21.46
C ILE A 165 3.07 -6.70 -21.78
N ASP A 166 2.88 -6.31 -23.04
CA ASP A 166 2.86 -4.90 -23.46
C ASP A 166 1.59 -4.11 -23.08
N GLN A 167 0.54 -4.76 -22.58
CA GLN A 167 -0.71 -4.08 -22.17
C GLN A 167 -0.77 -3.75 -20.67
N ILE A 168 0.04 -4.41 -19.83
CA ILE A 168 0.15 -4.09 -18.41
C ILE A 168 1.18 -2.98 -18.26
N LYS A 169 0.74 -1.72 -18.24
CA LYS A 169 1.62 -0.55 -18.09
C LYS A 169 1.91 -0.17 -16.64
N GLY A 170 1.19 -0.70 -15.66
CA GLY A 170 1.21 -0.20 -14.29
C GLY A 170 0.57 -1.16 -13.30
N PHE A 171 1.07 -1.15 -12.06
CA PHE A 171 0.45 -1.78 -10.90
C PHE A 171 0.34 -0.73 -9.79
N ASN A 172 -0.73 -0.79 -9.02
CA ASN A 172 -1.05 0.23 -8.02
C ASN A 172 -1.48 -0.36 -6.66
N ASP A 173 -1.60 -1.68 -6.59
CA ASP A 173 -1.83 -2.44 -5.35
C ASP A 173 -0.92 -3.65 -5.25
N LYS A 174 -1.04 -4.33 -4.12
CA LYS A 174 -0.32 -5.56 -3.81
C LYS A 174 -0.57 -6.67 -4.82
N GLU A 175 -1.81 -6.87 -5.23
CA GLU A 175 -2.17 -8.00 -6.07
C GLU A 175 -1.69 -7.79 -7.50
N SER A 176 -1.95 -6.63 -8.09
CA SER A 176 -1.40 -6.24 -9.40
C SER A 176 0.13 -6.22 -9.41
N TYR A 177 0.77 -5.88 -8.28
CA TYR A 177 2.22 -6.00 -8.16
C TYR A 177 2.67 -7.47 -8.08
N LEU A 178 1.99 -8.30 -7.30
CA LEU A 178 2.25 -9.74 -7.24
C LEU A 178 2.07 -10.40 -8.60
N GLU A 179 1.00 -10.07 -9.32
CA GLU A 179 0.74 -10.56 -10.68
C GLU A 179 1.82 -10.08 -11.66
N ALA A 180 2.28 -8.83 -11.57
CA ALA A 180 3.40 -8.34 -12.37
C ALA A 180 4.72 -9.08 -12.05
N LEU A 181 4.99 -9.36 -10.77
CA LEU A 181 6.15 -10.17 -10.37
C LEU A 181 6.04 -11.60 -10.89
N ILE A 182 4.88 -12.24 -10.71
CA ILE A 182 4.58 -13.59 -11.19
C ILE A 182 4.81 -13.67 -12.70
N GLN A 183 4.23 -12.75 -13.46
CA GLN A 183 4.35 -12.70 -14.91
C GLN A 183 5.82 -12.60 -15.35
N ILE A 184 6.60 -11.66 -14.79
CA ILE A 184 8.02 -11.53 -15.11
C ILE A 184 8.80 -12.80 -14.73
N ALA A 185 8.52 -13.37 -13.56
CA ALA A 185 9.22 -14.54 -13.06
C ALA A 185 8.93 -15.79 -13.92
N GLU A 186 7.72 -15.94 -14.44
CA GLU A 186 7.33 -17.04 -15.33
C GLU A 186 8.07 -17.00 -16.67
N HIS A 187 8.28 -15.80 -17.24
CA HIS A 187 8.97 -15.64 -18.53
C HIS A 187 10.50 -15.64 -18.42
N CYS A 188 11.05 -15.47 -17.21
CA CYS A 188 12.49 -15.49 -17.01
C CYS A 188 13.11 -16.85 -17.38
N THR A 189 14.26 -16.83 -18.06
CA THR A 189 14.91 -18.03 -18.59
C THR A 189 16.13 -18.48 -17.77
N ARG A 190 16.90 -17.55 -17.22
CA ARG A 190 18.14 -17.83 -16.47
C ARG A 190 18.17 -17.05 -15.16
N THR A 191 18.18 -15.73 -15.20
CA THR A 191 18.49 -14.94 -14.00
C THR A 191 17.40 -13.95 -13.64
N ILE A 192 16.90 -14.06 -12.41
CA ILE A 192 16.03 -13.04 -11.79
C ILE A 192 16.90 -12.19 -10.85
N LYS A 193 16.86 -10.87 -10.99
CA LYS A 193 17.56 -9.91 -10.11
C LYS A 193 16.53 -9.09 -9.35
N ILE A 194 16.57 -9.12 -8.02
CA ILE A 194 15.62 -8.43 -7.13
C ILE A 194 16.40 -7.43 -6.28
N TYR A 195 16.12 -6.14 -6.42
CA TYR A 195 16.55 -5.13 -5.47
C TYR A 195 15.34 -4.69 -4.64
N SER A 196 15.37 -5.01 -3.35
CA SER A 196 14.32 -4.64 -2.40
C SER A 196 14.95 -4.20 -1.09
N PRO A 197 14.89 -2.90 -0.72
CA PRO A 197 15.51 -2.41 0.51
C PRO A 197 15.09 -3.14 1.78
N THR A 198 13.85 -3.64 1.87
CA THR A 198 13.33 -4.37 3.06
C THR A 198 12.81 -5.77 2.81
N LEU A 199 12.63 -6.18 1.55
CA LEU A 199 12.08 -7.48 1.16
C LEU A 199 10.76 -7.80 1.91
N PRO A 200 9.66 -7.10 1.59
CA PRO A 200 8.41 -7.21 2.34
C PRO A 200 7.85 -8.65 2.32
N ALA A 201 7.68 -9.23 3.51
CA ALA A 201 7.27 -10.62 3.66
C ALA A 201 5.86 -10.90 3.11
N ASP A 202 4.98 -9.91 3.11
CA ASP A 202 3.62 -10.05 2.60
C ASP A 202 3.58 -10.16 1.06
N ILE A 203 4.62 -9.72 0.36
CA ILE A 203 4.83 -9.93 -1.09
C ILE A 203 5.69 -11.18 -1.31
N PHE A 204 6.90 -11.22 -0.75
CA PHE A 204 7.89 -12.26 -1.03
C PHE A 204 7.71 -13.55 -0.20
N SER A 205 6.56 -13.68 0.47
CA SER A 205 6.08 -14.95 1.04
C SER A 205 4.74 -15.40 0.43
N ASP A 206 4.24 -14.73 -0.61
CA ASP A 206 3.08 -15.22 -1.37
C ASP A 206 3.38 -16.60 -1.98
N ALA A 207 2.46 -17.55 -1.77
CA ALA A 207 2.67 -18.93 -2.14
C ALA A 207 2.80 -19.13 -3.66
N ARG A 208 2.10 -18.33 -4.48
CA ARG A 208 2.16 -18.41 -5.95
C ARG A 208 3.53 -17.98 -6.44
N LEU A 209 3.98 -16.80 -6.00
CA LEU A 209 5.30 -16.27 -6.36
C LEU A 209 6.44 -17.19 -5.90
N LEU A 210 6.37 -17.70 -4.67
CA LEU A 210 7.35 -18.66 -4.16
C LEU A 210 7.38 -19.96 -4.97
N ASN A 211 6.24 -20.46 -5.42
CA ASN A 211 6.18 -21.66 -6.26
C ASN A 211 6.87 -21.42 -7.61
N ILE A 212 6.67 -20.25 -8.22
CA ILE A 212 7.31 -19.87 -9.48
C ILE A 212 8.82 -19.75 -9.31
N PHE A 213 9.30 -19.05 -8.27
CA PHE A 213 10.73 -18.99 -7.95
C PHE A 213 11.33 -20.38 -7.70
N SER A 214 10.60 -21.22 -6.96
CA SER A 214 10.95 -22.60 -6.66
C SER A 214 11.10 -23.45 -7.94
N HIS A 215 10.16 -23.32 -8.88
CA HIS A 215 10.21 -24.01 -10.18
C HIS A 215 11.34 -23.47 -11.07
N HIS A 216 11.48 -22.14 -11.17
CA HIS A 216 12.55 -21.47 -11.92
C HIS A 216 13.92 -21.97 -11.49
N CYS A 217 14.23 -21.92 -10.19
CA CYS A 217 15.53 -22.36 -9.65
C CYS A 217 15.83 -23.85 -9.84
N ARG A 218 14.80 -24.70 -9.98
CA ARG A 218 14.95 -26.15 -10.18
C ARG A 218 14.98 -26.56 -11.65
N ARG A 219 14.55 -25.68 -12.55
CA ARG A 219 14.49 -25.96 -14.00
C ARG A 219 15.86 -26.27 -14.59
N SER A 220 16.92 -25.62 -14.11
CA SER A 220 18.28 -25.84 -14.61
C SER A 220 19.34 -25.45 -13.58
N ARG A 221 20.55 -26.00 -13.70
CA ARG A 221 21.71 -25.53 -12.90
C ARG A 221 22.16 -24.11 -13.27
N PHE A 222 21.70 -23.59 -14.41
CA PHE A 222 22.05 -22.28 -14.94
C PHE A 222 21.04 -21.19 -14.57
N THR A 223 19.99 -21.54 -13.82
CA THR A 223 19.02 -20.56 -13.30
C THR A 223 19.40 -20.09 -11.91
N GLU A 224 19.32 -18.79 -11.67
CA GLU A 224 19.64 -18.18 -10.38
C GLU A 224 18.66 -17.05 -10.04
N ILE A 225 18.41 -16.83 -8.75
CA ILE A 225 17.76 -15.64 -8.21
C ILE A 225 18.77 -14.89 -7.35
N LYS A 226 19.00 -13.62 -7.67
CA LYS A 226 19.90 -12.72 -6.92
C LYS A 226 19.10 -11.65 -6.23
N VAL A 227 19.23 -11.54 -4.91
CA VAL A 227 18.46 -10.62 -4.07
C VAL A 227 19.38 -9.67 -3.33
N LEU A 228 19.17 -8.37 -3.50
CA LEU A 228 19.83 -7.30 -2.75
C LEU A 228 18.86 -6.64 -1.79
N VAL A 229 19.28 -6.54 -0.53
CA VAL A 229 18.54 -5.85 0.54
C VAL A 229 19.42 -4.82 1.23
N ILE A 230 18.83 -3.77 1.81
CA ILE A 230 19.56 -2.81 2.67
C ILE A 230 19.35 -3.16 4.15
N ASN A 231 18.12 -3.51 4.50
CA ASN A 231 17.71 -3.86 5.85
C ASN A 231 17.20 -5.32 5.91
N GLU A 232 17.90 -6.13 6.68
CA GLU A 232 17.65 -7.56 6.88
C GLU A 232 16.73 -7.86 8.07
N LYS A 233 16.30 -6.85 8.84
CA LYS A 233 15.51 -7.05 10.06
C LYS A 233 14.24 -7.86 9.81
N ASP A 234 13.54 -7.60 8.71
CA ASP A 234 12.29 -8.29 8.39
C ASP A 234 12.54 -9.76 7.99
N MET A 235 13.75 -10.11 7.52
CA MET A 235 14.12 -11.50 7.22
C MET A 235 14.61 -12.29 8.43
N VAL A 236 15.17 -11.61 9.42
CA VAL A 236 15.72 -12.23 10.64
C VAL A 236 14.65 -12.38 11.72
N SER A 237 13.73 -11.42 11.81
CA SER A 237 12.73 -11.35 12.89
C SER A 237 11.47 -12.19 12.65
N CYS A 238 11.24 -12.69 11.43
CA CYS A 238 10.09 -13.55 11.13
C CYS A 238 10.43 -14.65 10.10
N THR A 239 9.58 -15.67 10.04
CA THR A 239 9.68 -16.74 9.03
C THR A 239 9.33 -16.18 7.65
N HIS A 240 10.36 -15.79 6.89
CA HIS A 240 10.20 -15.19 5.56
C HIS A 240 10.21 -16.26 4.47
N GLY A 241 9.21 -16.29 3.59
CA GLY A 241 9.04 -17.35 2.58
C GLY A 241 10.23 -17.52 1.63
N LEU A 242 10.78 -16.41 1.11
CA LEU A 242 11.99 -16.46 0.27
C LEU A 242 13.23 -16.94 1.02
N ARG A 243 13.33 -16.70 2.33
CA ARG A 243 14.39 -17.24 3.18
C ARG A 243 14.25 -18.74 3.35
N SER A 244 13.04 -19.21 3.64
CA SER A 244 12.75 -20.65 3.71
C SER A 244 13.03 -21.36 2.37
N LEU A 245 12.84 -20.68 1.24
CA LEU A 245 13.23 -21.20 -0.07
C LEU A 245 14.75 -21.22 -0.26
N TYR A 246 15.44 -20.13 0.11
CA TYR A 246 16.92 -20.05 0.12
C TYR A 246 17.56 -21.18 0.94
N GLU A 247 17.02 -21.49 2.11
CA GLU A 247 17.51 -22.58 2.97
C GLU A 247 17.38 -23.97 2.30
N LYS A 248 16.37 -24.16 1.44
CA LYS A 248 16.13 -25.42 0.71
C LYS A 248 16.98 -25.56 -0.56
N ILE A 249 17.31 -24.46 -1.23
CA ILE A 249 18.04 -24.44 -2.51
C ILE A 249 19.13 -23.35 -2.54
N PRO A 250 20.13 -23.42 -1.65
CA PRO A 250 21.11 -22.34 -1.45
C PRO A 250 22.08 -22.15 -2.64
N SER A 251 22.14 -23.09 -3.58
CA SER A 251 22.94 -22.99 -4.80
C SER A 251 22.29 -22.13 -5.89
N SER A 252 20.97 -21.91 -5.81
CA SER A 252 20.20 -21.24 -6.86
C SER A 252 19.60 -19.90 -6.42
N ILE A 253 19.68 -19.58 -5.12
CA ILE A 253 19.23 -18.30 -4.56
C ILE A 253 20.39 -17.70 -3.78
N SER A 254 20.72 -16.46 -4.11
CA SER A 254 21.75 -15.67 -3.42
C SER A 254 21.08 -14.43 -2.81
N ILE A 255 21.24 -14.22 -1.51
CA ILE A 255 20.72 -13.03 -0.81
C ILE A 255 21.90 -12.29 -0.18
N ARG A 256 22.06 -11.01 -0.53
CA ARG A 256 23.17 -10.17 -0.08
C ARG A 256 22.67 -8.82 0.44
N LYS A 257 23.41 -8.29 1.42
CA LYS A 257 23.16 -6.98 2.02
C LYS A 257 24.03 -5.91 1.35
N LEU A 258 23.39 -4.87 0.85
CA LEU A 258 23.99 -3.64 0.37
C LEU A 258 24.06 -2.63 1.52
N VAL A 259 25.16 -1.88 1.58
CA VAL A 259 25.28 -0.68 2.41
C VAL A 259 25.51 0.47 1.43
N PRO A 260 24.46 1.19 1.00
CA PRO A 260 24.59 2.27 0.04
C PRO A 260 25.26 3.50 0.70
N THR A 261 25.93 4.31 -0.11
CA THR A 261 26.30 5.69 0.29
C THR A 261 25.08 6.62 0.21
N ASP A 262 25.16 7.82 0.81
CA ASP A 262 24.01 8.74 0.89
C ASP A 262 23.47 9.15 -0.49
N ASP A 263 24.34 9.28 -1.50
CA ASP A 263 23.98 9.61 -2.89
C ASP A 263 23.40 8.41 -3.66
N GLU A 264 23.53 7.20 -3.11
CA GLU A 264 23.09 5.94 -3.73
C GLU A 264 21.77 5.43 -3.15
N ILE A 265 21.12 6.19 -2.25
CA ILE A 265 19.82 5.80 -1.69
C ILE A 265 18.73 5.96 -2.75
N ASP A 266 18.69 5.01 -3.67
CA ASP A 266 17.56 4.78 -4.54
C ASP A 266 16.49 4.01 -3.75
N TYR A 267 15.44 4.73 -3.37
CA TYR A 267 14.27 4.16 -2.70
C TYR A 267 13.36 3.38 -3.65
N ARG A 268 13.79 3.04 -4.87
CA ARG A 268 12.99 2.17 -5.74
C ARG A 268 13.15 0.71 -5.34
N GLU A 269 12.13 -0.08 -5.62
CA GLU A 269 12.17 -1.54 -5.56
C GLU A 269 11.91 -2.06 -6.96
N TYR A 270 12.69 -3.05 -7.40
CA TYR A 270 12.54 -3.60 -8.73
C TYR A 270 12.93 -5.08 -8.79
N MET A 271 12.38 -5.75 -9.80
CA MET A 271 12.74 -7.10 -10.20
C MET A 271 12.97 -7.08 -11.71
N ILE A 272 14.10 -7.61 -12.15
CA ILE A 272 14.51 -7.69 -13.54
C ILE A 272 14.62 -9.16 -13.93
N SER A 273 14.02 -9.52 -15.06
CA SER A 273 14.24 -10.78 -15.76
C SER A 273 15.18 -10.61 -16.94
N ASP A 274 15.80 -11.69 -17.36
CA ASP A 274 16.74 -11.71 -18.49
C ASP A 274 16.10 -11.71 -19.88
N ASP A 275 14.78 -11.83 -19.97
CA ASP A 275 14.00 -11.71 -21.21
C ASP A 275 13.63 -10.26 -21.56
N GLY A 276 14.08 -9.28 -20.77
CA GLY A 276 13.93 -7.85 -21.06
C GLY A 276 12.70 -7.19 -20.43
N HIS A 277 12.24 -7.68 -19.28
CA HIS A 277 11.17 -7.08 -18.49
C HIS A 277 11.66 -6.68 -17.09
N MET A 278 11.05 -5.64 -16.54
CA MET A 278 11.35 -5.18 -15.19
C MET A 278 10.10 -4.61 -14.51
N THR A 279 9.79 -5.04 -13.28
CA THR A 279 8.89 -4.25 -12.42
C THR A 279 9.73 -3.16 -11.77
N ILE A 280 9.25 -1.93 -11.71
CA ILE A 280 9.86 -0.86 -10.94
C ILE A 280 8.80 -0.09 -10.17
N ARG A 281 9.02 0.10 -8.87
CA ARG A 281 8.14 0.88 -8.01
C ARG A 281 8.94 1.81 -7.13
N ALA A 282 8.39 3.00 -6.87
CA ALA A 282 8.91 3.81 -5.80
C ALA A 282 8.50 3.16 -4.46
N ARG A 283 9.38 3.17 -3.46
CA ARG A 283 9.04 2.73 -2.10
C ARG A 283 8.27 3.84 -1.38
N THR A 284 7.08 4.11 -1.89
CA THR A 284 6.06 4.93 -1.25
C THR A 284 5.14 4.04 -0.40
N ARG A 285 4.25 4.64 0.40
CA ARG A 285 3.32 3.87 1.27
C ARG A 285 2.27 3.09 0.49
N SER A 286 1.99 3.47 -0.77
CA SER A 286 1.14 2.76 -1.71
C SER A 286 2.00 1.99 -2.71
N ILE A 287 1.63 0.77 -3.06
CA ILE A 287 2.35 -0.03 -4.05
C ILE A 287 2.08 0.54 -5.44
N GLN A 288 2.82 1.55 -5.90
CA GLN A 288 2.67 2.11 -7.24
C GLN A 288 3.95 1.90 -8.04
N GLY A 289 3.82 1.28 -9.19
CA GLY A 289 4.91 1.05 -10.10
C GLY A 289 4.44 0.65 -11.48
N GLU A 290 5.39 0.25 -12.29
CA GLU A 290 5.16 -0.12 -13.67
C GLU A 290 5.94 -1.35 -14.05
N LEU A 291 5.38 -2.05 -15.03
CA LEU A 291 6.09 -3.05 -15.80
C LEU A 291 6.73 -2.31 -16.97
N SER A 292 8.05 -2.37 -17.04
CA SER A 292 8.85 -1.73 -18.08
C SER A 292 9.42 -2.78 -19.01
N SER A 293 9.26 -2.55 -20.32
CA SER A 293 9.96 -3.25 -21.41
C SER A 293 10.99 -2.33 -22.10
N ASN A 294 11.31 -1.17 -21.48
CA ASN A 294 12.29 -0.23 -22.02
C ASN A 294 13.72 -0.76 -21.84
N ARG A 295 14.28 -1.31 -22.92
CA ARG A 295 15.62 -1.92 -22.93
C ARG A 295 16.72 -1.00 -22.42
N ALA A 296 16.66 0.30 -22.69
CA ALA A 296 17.70 1.24 -22.27
C ALA A 296 17.68 1.45 -20.75
N GLU A 297 16.49 1.60 -20.17
CA GLU A 297 16.32 1.70 -18.72
C GLU A 297 16.68 0.38 -18.02
N ILE A 298 16.27 -0.76 -18.58
CA ILE A 298 16.59 -2.08 -18.02
C ILE A 298 18.10 -2.34 -18.03
N ALA A 299 18.79 -2.02 -19.13
CA ALA A 299 20.25 -2.16 -19.22
C ALA A 299 20.98 -1.27 -18.19
N LYS A 300 20.47 -0.06 -17.96
CA LYS A 300 20.98 0.84 -16.91
C LYS A 300 20.78 0.23 -15.53
N GLN A 301 19.59 -0.27 -15.22
CA GLN A 301 19.29 -0.87 -13.92
C GLN A 301 20.06 -2.18 -13.68
N ILE A 302 20.26 -2.99 -14.71
CA ILE A 302 21.15 -4.16 -14.65
C ILE A 302 22.58 -3.74 -14.27
N THR A 303 23.10 -2.69 -14.89
CA THR A 303 24.45 -2.18 -14.61
C THR A 303 24.57 -1.73 -13.15
N ILE A 304 23.58 -0.97 -12.65
CA ILE A 304 23.52 -0.52 -11.25
C ILE A 304 23.44 -1.73 -10.30
N PHE A 305 22.56 -2.69 -10.60
CA PHE A 305 22.40 -3.89 -9.79
C PHE A 305 23.69 -4.69 -9.70
N ASP A 306 24.39 -4.92 -10.81
CA ASP A 306 25.61 -5.73 -10.83
C ASP A 306 26.76 -5.05 -10.09
N ASP A 307 26.85 -3.73 -10.18
CA ASP A 307 27.79 -2.92 -9.40
C ASP A 307 27.49 -2.98 -7.88
N PHE A 308 26.22 -2.82 -7.49
CA PHE A 308 25.76 -3.02 -6.11
C PHE A 308 26.02 -4.46 -5.64
N TRP A 309 25.85 -5.45 -6.51
CA TRP A 309 26.09 -6.86 -6.21
C TRP A 309 27.54 -7.12 -5.85
N GLN A 310 28.49 -6.57 -6.61
CA GLN A 310 29.92 -6.77 -6.39
C GLN A 310 30.37 -6.28 -5.01
N ARG A 311 29.89 -5.12 -4.58
CA ARG A 311 30.22 -4.49 -3.28
C ARG A 311 29.37 -4.96 -2.09
N SER A 312 28.24 -5.64 -2.34
CA SER A 312 27.38 -6.18 -1.28
C SER A 312 28.06 -7.31 -0.51
N ARG A 313 27.53 -7.68 0.66
CA ARG A 313 28.06 -8.78 1.48
C ARG A 313 27.04 -9.89 1.69
N THR A 314 27.49 -11.12 1.82
CA THR A 314 26.63 -12.25 2.22
C THR A 314 26.08 -12.01 3.62
N ILE A 315 24.82 -12.39 3.86
CA ILE A 315 24.19 -12.27 5.19
C ILE A 315 24.48 -13.54 5.97
N ALA A 316 25.36 -13.47 6.97
CA ALA A 316 25.83 -14.64 7.72
C ALA A 316 24.72 -15.32 8.55
N ASP A 317 23.79 -14.53 9.11
CA ASP A 317 22.78 -15.01 10.06
C ASP A 317 21.55 -15.67 9.40
N LEU A 318 21.43 -15.64 8.06
CA LEU A 318 20.27 -16.26 7.39
C LEU A 318 20.22 -17.78 7.52
N ARG A 319 21.34 -18.44 7.88
CA ARG A 319 21.40 -19.90 8.05
C ARG A 319 21.21 -20.37 9.51
N LEU A 320 21.10 -19.44 10.46
CA LEU A 320 21.14 -19.73 11.89
C LEU A 320 19.86 -19.27 12.57
N THR A 321 18.76 -20.03 12.44
CA THR A 321 17.64 -19.97 13.41
C THR A 321 16.72 -21.18 13.21
N THR A 322 17.18 -22.33 13.68
CA THR A 322 16.29 -23.41 14.10
C THR A 322 16.10 -23.22 15.61
N TYR A 323 14.92 -22.74 16.03
CA TYR A 323 14.47 -22.88 17.42
C TYR A 323 13.06 -23.44 17.40
#